data_AF-L5NTC8-F1
#
_entry.id   AF-L5NTC8-F1
#
_cell.length_a   1.000
_cell.length_b   1.000
_cell.length_c   1.000
_cell.angle_alpha   90.00
_cell.angle_beta   90.00
_cell.angle_gamma   90.00
#
_symmetry.space_group_name_H-M   'P 1'
#
loop_
_entity.id
_entity.type
_entity.pdbx_description
1 polymer ?
#
loop_
_entity_poly.entity_id
_entity_poly.type
_entity_poly.pdbx_seq_one_letter_code
_entity_poly.pdbx_strand_id
1 'polypeptide(L)'
;MTEIHPDQRVAILADAQNLYHTAQSLYSRNIDYSSLLQKGTAGRALTRAIAYVIRADSPDEVSFFDALVDIGFETKIKDIKTFGDGSKKADWDLGIALDAVSLADHVDTVVLCSGDGDFERLCTHLRHEGVRVEVMAFKESTAEELVAAADTFIDLSERKETFLL
;
A
#
# COMPACT_ATOMS: atom_id res chain seq x y z
N MET A 1 -21.71 -2.64 7.94
CA MET A 1 -20.59 -1.79 7.50
C MET A 1 -20.61 -0.55 8.36
N THR A 2 -19.56 -0.29 9.12
CA THR A 2 -19.39 0.96 9.87
C THR A 2 -19.34 2.12 8.86
N GLU A 3 -20.10 3.19 9.10
CA GLU A 3 -20.11 4.34 8.20
C GLU A 3 -18.72 5.00 8.17
N ILE A 4 -18.29 5.44 6.98
CA ILE A 4 -17.06 6.22 6.81
C ILE A 4 -17.38 7.65 7.20
N HIS A 5 -16.76 8.14 8.26
CA HIS A 5 -16.94 9.52 8.72
C HIS A 5 -15.80 10.40 8.19
N PRO A 6 -16.11 11.64 7.75
CA PRO A 6 -15.11 12.54 7.18
C PRO A 6 -14.01 12.93 8.18
N ASP A 7 -14.30 12.88 9.48
CA ASP A 7 -13.35 13.24 10.54
C ASP A 7 -12.35 12.12 10.87
N GLN A 8 -12.48 10.94 10.26
CA GLN A 8 -11.55 9.84 10.46
C GLN A 8 -10.14 10.22 10.02
N ARG A 9 -9.15 9.86 10.83
CA ARG A 9 -7.73 9.95 10.51
C ARG A 9 -7.31 8.73 9.73
N VAL A 10 -6.62 8.93 8.61
CA VAL A 10 -6.21 7.85 7.71
C VAL A 10 -4.70 7.77 7.59
N ALA A 11 -4.15 6.56 7.66
CA ALA A 11 -2.83 6.25 7.15
C ALA A 11 -2.92 5.45 5.86
N ILE A 12 -2.11 5.77 4.87
CA ILE A 12 -1.98 5.02 3.61
C ILE A 12 -0.60 4.38 3.55
N LEU A 13 -0.55 3.06 3.38
CA LEU A 13 0.68 2.27 3.34
C LEU A 13 0.74 1.55 2.00
N ALA A 14 1.57 2.04 1.09
CA ALA A 14 1.64 1.54 -0.28
C ALA A 14 2.88 0.69 -0.52
N ASP A 15 2.68 -0.60 -0.77
CA ASP A 15 3.73 -1.48 -1.26
C ASP A 15 3.94 -1.23 -2.75
N ALA A 16 4.88 -0.34 -3.06
CA ALA A 16 5.10 0.08 -4.44
C ALA A 16 5.61 -1.07 -5.31
N GLN A 17 6.31 -2.04 -4.72
CA GLN A 17 6.84 -3.18 -5.45
C GLN A 17 5.70 -4.13 -5.85
N ASN A 18 4.83 -4.49 -4.89
CA ASN A 18 3.68 -5.35 -5.16
C ASN A 18 2.73 -4.74 -6.19
N LEU A 19 2.39 -3.45 -6.03
CA LEU A 19 1.52 -2.73 -6.97
C LEU A 19 2.14 -2.62 -8.37
N TYR A 20 3.42 -2.26 -8.47
CA TYR A 20 4.10 -2.10 -9.75
C TYR A 20 4.20 -3.44 -10.51
N HIS A 21 4.65 -4.50 -9.85
CA HIS A 21 4.75 -5.82 -10.48
C HIS A 21 3.40 -6.32 -10.98
N THR A 22 2.35 -6.12 -10.17
CA THR A 22 0.99 -6.51 -10.53
C THR A 22 0.48 -5.71 -11.73
N ALA A 23 0.57 -4.38 -11.70
CA ALA A 23 0.10 -3.52 -12.77
C ALA A 23 0.83 -3.78 -14.09
N GLN A 24 2.15 -4.00 -14.03
CA GLN A 24 2.92 -4.37 -15.21
C GLN A 24 2.56 -5.75 -15.75
N SER A 25 2.41 -6.75 -14.87
CA SER A 25 2.09 -8.12 -15.28
C SER A 25 0.69 -8.24 -15.88
N LEU A 26 -0.30 -7.55 -15.32
CA LEU A 26 -1.70 -7.66 -15.75
C LEU A 26 -2.04 -6.69 -16.88
N TYR A 27 -1.45 -5.50 -16.88
CA TYR A 27 -1.90 -4.39 -17.73
C TYR A 27 -0.78 -3.70 -18.51
N SER A 28 0.49 -4.01 -18.24
CA SER A 28 1.64 -3.32 -18.85
C SER A 28 1.58 -1.80 -18.68
N ARG A 29 1.10 -1.35 -17.51
CA ARG A 29 0.90 0.07 -17.15
C ARG A 29 1.49 0.38 -15.78
N ASN A 30 1.73 1.66 -15.54
CA ASN A 30 2.20 2.17 -14.25
C ASN A 30 1.03 2.57 -13.35
N ILE A 31 1.26 2.63 -12.04
CA ILE A 31 0.25 3.09 -11.08
C ILE A 31 0.19 4.63 -11.06
N ASP A 32 -1.02 5.18 -11.06
CA ASP A 32 -1.27 6.57 -10.69
C ASP A 32 -1.36 6.70 -9.17
N TYR A 33 -0.24 7.04 -8.53
CA TYR A 33 -0.15 7.23 -7.08
C TYR A 33 -0.92 8.46 -6.59
N SER A 34 -1.16 9.47 -7.43
CA SER A 34 -1.97 10.63 -7.07
C SER A 34 -3.44 10.21 -6.89
N SER A 35 -3.95 9.45 -7.85
CA SER A 35 -5.29 8.87 -7.75
C SER A 35 -5.39 7.85 -6.62
N LEU A 36 -4.35 7.04 -6.39
CA LEU A 36 -4.28 6.12 -5.25
C LEU A 36 -4.42 6.87 -3.92
N LEU A 37 -3.62 7.94 -3.72
CA LEU A 37 -3.66 8.76 -2.52
C LEU A 37 -5.02 9.44 -2.34
N GLN A 38 -5.55 10.04 -3.40
CA GLN A 38 -6.83 10.75 -3.37
C GLN A 38 -7.99 9.80 -3.01
N LYS A 39 -8.06 8.63 -3.65
CA LYS A 39 -9.14 7.65 -3.43
C LYS A 39 -8.98 6.92 -2.11
N GLY A 40 -7.76 6.60 -1.68
CA GLY A 40 -7.50 6.02 -0.37
C GLY A 40 -7.87 6.99 0.77
N THR A 41 -7.58 8.29 0.60
CA THR A 41 -7.95 9.30 1.60
C THR A 41 -9.47 9.49 1.64
N ALA A 42 -10.16 9.46 0.50
CA ALA A 42 -11.62 9.56 0.40
C ALA A 42 -12.22 10.79 1.11
N GLY A 43 -11.50 11.91 1.13
CA GLY A 43 -11.93 13.15 1.79
C GLY A 43 -11.77 13.18 3.31
N ARG A 44 -11.14 12.16 3.89
CA ARG A 44 -10.80 12.07 5.32
C ARG A 44 -9.51 12.82 5.67
N ALA A 45 -9.20 12.93 6.96
CA ALA A 45 -7.97 13.58 7.42
C ALA A 45 -6.74 12.65 7.22
N LEU A 46 -5.91 12.93 6.21
CA LEU A 46 -4.67 12.18 6.00
C LEU A 46 -3.67 12.47 7.13
N THR A 47 -3.31 11.44 7.88
CA THR A 47 -2.31 11.51 8.95
C THR A 47 -0.92 11.20 8.43
N ARG A 48 -0.78 10.13 7.63
CA ARG A 48 0.46 9.78 6.92
C ARG A 48 0.16 9.02 5.64
N ALA A 49 1.02 9.21 4.64
CA ALA A 49 1.07 8.36 3.46
C ALA A 49 2.51 7.88 3.28
N ILE A 50 2.74 6.57 3.27
CA ILE A 50 4.08 5.99 3.18
C ILE A 50 4.11 5.07 1.96
N ALA A 51 5.06 5.31 1.06
CA ALA A 51 5.37 4.46 -0.08
C ALA A 51 6.65 3.67 0.19
N TYR A 52 6.54 2.35 0.17
CA TYR A 52 7.63 1.42 0.41
C TYR A 52 8.22 0.99 -0.92
N VAL A 53 9.44 1.46 -1.19
CA VAL A 53 10.11 1.31 -2.49
C VAL A 53 11.43 0.59 -2.33
N ILE A 54 11.83 -0.12 -3.38
CA ILE A 54 13.12 -0.79 -3.45
C ILE A 54 13.96 -0.09 -4.49
N ARG A 55 15.22 0.15 -4.17
CA ARG A 55 16.19 0.70 -5.10
C ARG A 55 16.86 -0.43 -5.87
N ALA A 56 16.75 -0.37 -7.19
CA ALA A 56 17.34 -1.26 -8.16
C ALA A 56 18.17 -0.47 -9.18
N ASP A 57 19.25 0.18 -8.73
CA ASP A 57 20.35 0.77 -9.54
C ASP A 57 19.98 1.32 -10.94
N SER A 58 18.84 2.01 -11.08
CA SER A 58 18.35 2.54 -12.36
C SER A 58 18.14 4.05 -12.28
N PRO A 59 18.52 4.84 -13.30
CA PRO A 59 18.35 6.29 -13.32
C PRO A 59 16.89 6.74 -13.18
N ASP A 60 15.94 5.94 -13.68
CA ASP A 60 14.51 6.27 -13.67
C ASP A 60 13.89 6.23 -12.27
N GLU A 61 14.57 5.61 -11.29
CA GLU A 61 14.07 5.50 -9.92
C GLU A 61 14.09 6.81 -9.16
N VAL A 62 15.10 7.66 -9.40
CA VAL A 62 15.21 8.95 -8.72
C VAL A 62 13.99 9.81 -9.06
N SER A 63 13.65 9.89 -10.34
CA SER A 63 12.47 10.61 -10.83
C SER A 63 11.17 10.04 -10.26
N PHE A 64 11.07 8.71 -10.10
CA PHE A 64 9.90 8.07 -9.50
C PHE A 64 9.77 8.40 -8.00
N PHE A 65 10.85 8.36 -7.24
CA PHE A 65 10.82 8.68 -5.81
C PHE A 65 10.50 10.16 -5.58
N ASP A 66 11.08 11.05 -6.37
CA ASP A 66 10.76 12.49 -6.32
C ASP A 66 9.27 12.73 -6.62
N ALA A 67 8.72 12.05 -7.63
CA ALA A 67 7.30 12.14 -7.95
C ALA A 67 6.39 11.66 -6.80
N LEU A 68 6.77 10.59 -6.08
CA LEU A 68 6.01 10.13 -4.91
C LEU A 68 5.99 11.18 -3.79
N VAL A 69 7.13 11.83 -3.54
CA VAL A 69 7.23 12.91 -2.55
C VAL A 69 6.38 14.11 -2.97
N ASP A 70 6.44 14.51 -4.24
CA ASP A 70 5.63 15.61 -4.78
C ASP A 70 4.12 15.32 -4.71
N ILE A 71 3.71 14.06 -4.86
CA ILE A 71 2.32 13.61 -4.67
C ILE A 71 1.90 13.69 -3.19
N GLY A 72 2.83 13.57 -2.25
CA GLY A 72 2.59 13.66 -0.81
C GLY A 72 2.87 12.38 -0.03
N PHE A 73 3.59 11.41 -0.61
CA PHE A 73 4.06 10.23 0.12
C PHE A 73 5.42 10.48 0.79
N GLU A 74 5.58 9.97 2.01
CA GLU A 74 6.88 9.67 2.60
C GLU A 74 7.44 8.41 1.91
N THR A 75 8.64 8.49 1.32
CA THR A 75 9.27 7.32 0.69
C THR A 75 10.18 6.58 1.67
N LYS A 76 9.93 5.30 1.91
CA LYS A 76 10.87 4.40 2.61
C LYS A 76 11.60 3.53 1.60
N ILE A 77 12.90 3.73 1.48
CA ILE A 77 13.75 3.10 0.45
C ILE A 77 14.57 1.98 1.08
N LYS A 78 14.54 0.78 0.46
CA LYS A 78 15.37 -0.37 0.82
C LYS A 78 16.25 -0.77 -0.36
N ASP A 79 17.56 -0.86 -0.15
CA ASP A 79 18.46 -1.36 -1.17
C ASP A 79 18.34 -2.89 -1.28
N ILE A 80 18.42 -3.43 -2.50
CA ILE A 80 18.41 -4.89 -2.72
C ILE A 80 19.64 -5.50 -2.02
N LYS A 81 19.38 -6.36 -1.03
CA LYS A 81 20.43 -7.16 -0.40
C LYS A 81 20.55 -8.49 -1.11
N THR A 82 21.73 -8.76 -1.64
CA THR A 82 22.12 -10.08 -2.13
C THR A 82 22.77 -10.82 -0.96
N PHE A 83 22.16 -11.92 -0.54
CA PHE A 83 22.67 -12.76 0.54
C PHE A 83 23.73 -13.74 0.01
N GLY A 84 24.57 -14.26 0.91
CA GLY A 84 25.69 -15.15 0.55
C GLY A 84 25.27 -16.49 -0.07
N ASP A 85 23.99 -16.84 0.01
CA ASP A 85 23.37 -18.00 -0.65
C ASP A 85 22.82 -17.67 -2.07
N GLY A 86 23.00 -16.43 -2.54
CA GLY A 86 22.48 -15.95 -3.82
C GLY A 86 21.01 -15.53 -3.78
N SER A 87 20.33 -15.67 -2.63
CA SER A 87 18.96 -15.19 -2.48
C SER A 87 18.93 -13.66 -2.42
N LYS A 88 17.96 -13.06 -3.09
CA LYS A 88 17.66 -11.63 -3.00
C LYS A 88 16.38 -11.49 -2.19
N LYS A 89 16.49 -10.95 -0.98
CA LYS A 89 15.31 -10.55 -0.19
C LYS A 89 15.23 -9.04 -0.17
N ALA A 90 14.17 -8.53 -0.78
CA ALA A 90 13.90 -7.10 -0.83
C ALA A 90 12.45 -6.75 -0.46
N ASP A 91 11.67 -7.66 0.14
CA ASP A 91 10.30 -7.34 0.58
C ASP A 91 10.26 -6.24 1.68
N TRP A 92 9.13 -5.57 1.79
CA TRP A 92 8.90 -4.55 2.82
C TRP A 92 7.94 -5.02 3.91
N ASP A 93 7.50 -6.28 3.88
CA ASP A 93 6.37 -6.80 4.66
C ASP A 93 6.51 -6.53 6.15
N LEU A 94 7.69 -6.84 6.72
CA LEU A 94 7.95 -6.57 8.14
C LEU A 94 7.95 -5.07 8.45
N GLY A 95 8.51 -4.24 7.57
CA GLY A 95 8.53 -2.78 7.77
C GLY A 95 7.13 -2.19 7.72
N ILE A 96 6.34 -2.59 6.71
CA ILE A 96 4.94 -2.21 6.55
C ILE A 96 4.15 -2.62 7.80
N ALA A 97 4.31 -3.85 8.28
CA ALA A 97 3.61 -4.33 9.46
C ALA A 97 3.98 -3.54 10.73
N LEU A 98 5.27 -3.26 10.95
CA LEU A 98 5.72 -2.49 12.11
C LEU A 98 5.19 -1.05 12.09
N ASP A 99 5.22 -0.40 10.93
CA ASP A 99 4.70 0.95 10.77
C ASP A 99 3.17 0.99 10.93
N ALA A 100 2.45 0.03 10.36
CA ALA A 100 1.01 -0.09 10.51
C ALA A 100 0.59 -0.23 11.98
N VAL A 101 1.25 -1.12 12.74
CA VAL A 101 1.00 -1.29 14.17
C VAL A 101 1.35 -0.04 14.96
N SER A 102 2.49 0.60 14.64
CA SER A 102 2.91 1.84 15.31
C SER A 102 1.97 3.01 15.04
N LEU A 103 1.29 3.02 13.88
CA LEU A 103 0.31 4.05 13.53
C LEU A 103 -1.09 3.77 14.08
N ALA A 104 -1.36 2.56 14.56
CA ALA A 104 -2.70 2.15 14.98
C ALA A 104 -3.31 3.08 16.04
N ASP A 105 -2.52 3.53 17.02
CA ASP A 105 -2.97 4.47 18.06
C ASP A 105 -3.20 5.92 17.56
N HIS A 106 -2.83 6.20 16.32
CA HIS A 106 -2.81 7.54 15.74
C HIS A 106 -3.81 7.74 14.61
N VAL A 107 -4.44 6.67 14.13
CA VAL A 107 -5.38 6.71 13.01
C VAL A 107 -6.63 5.89 13.32
N ASP A 108 -7.71 6.24 12.64
CA ASP A 108 -8.98 5.51 12.76
C ASP A 108 -9.13 4.52 11.58
N THR A 109 -8.33 4.69 10.52
CA THR A 109 -8.30 3.81 9.35
C THR A 109 -6.88 3.65 8.80
N VAL A 110 -6.51 2.42 8.46
CA VAL A 110 -5.33 2.10 7.66
C VAL A 110 -5.79 1.61 6.30
N VAL A 111 -5.29 2.26 5.25
CA VAL A 111 -5.42 1.82 3.87
C VAL A 111 -4.12 1.11 3.47
N LEU A 112 -4.18 -0.21 3.33
CA LEU A 112 -3.07 -1.03 2.87
C LEU A 112 -3.17 -1.21 1.35
N CYS A 113 -2.20 -0.70 0.60
CA CYS A 113 -2.13 -0.90 -0.84
C CYS A 113 -1.15 -2.03 -1.17
N SER A 114 -1.59 -3.27 -0.98
CA SER A 114 -0.87 -4.49 -1.35
C SER A 114 -1.87 -5.64 -1.54
N GLY A 115 -1.56 -6.56 -2.45
CA GLY A 115 -2.31 -7.81 -2.65
C GLY A 115 -1.79 -9.01 -1.85
N ASP A 116 -0.74 -8.82 -1.04
CA ASP A 116 -0.03 -9.93 -0.37
C ASP A 116 -0.81 -10.53 0.82
N GLY A 117 -1.05 -11.84 0.76
CA GLY A 117 -1.73 -12.61 1.79
C GLY A 117 -1.02 -12.62 3.14
N ASP A 118 0.30 -12.39 3.18
CA ASP A 118 1.07 -12.35 4.42
C ASP A 118 0.62 -11.22 5.37
N PHE A 119 -0.13 -10.23 4.87
CA PHE A 119 -0.75 -9.18 5.67
C PHE A 119 -2.09 -9.56 6.33
N GLU A 120 -2.65 -10.76 6.10
CA GLU A 120 -3.91 -11.21 6.73
C GLU A 120 -3.89 -11.02 8.26
N ARG A 121 -2.79 -11.44 8.90
CA ARG A 121 -2.62 -11.31 10.35
C ARG A 121 -2.52 -9.87 10.80
N LEU A 122 -1.90 -9.00 9.98
CA LEU A 122 -1.82 -7.58 10.25
C LEU A 122 -3.22 -6.96 10.23
N CYS A 123 -4.03 -7.25 9.21
CA CYS A 123 -5.41 -6.76 9.11
C CYS A 123 -6.24 -7.18 10.33
N THR A 124 -6.13 -8.44 10.73
CA THR A 124 -6.83 -8.96 11.92
C THR A 124 -6.39 -8.25 13.19
N HIS A 125 -5.09 -7.98 13.36
CA HIS A 125 -4.56 -7.30 14.53
C HIS A 125 -4.99 -5.83 14.58
N LEU A 126 -4.90 -5.08 13.48
CA LEU A 126 -5.34 -3.68 13.43
C LEU A 126 -6.83 -3.53 13.78
N ARG A 127 -7.67 -4.43 13.27
CA ARG A 127 -9.09 -4.48 13.63
C ARG A 127 -9.32 -4.76 15.10
N HIS A 128 -8.51 -5.63 15.71
CA HIS A 128 -8.56 -5.89 17.14
C HIS A 128 -8.21 -4.63 17.96
N GLU A 129 -7.28 -3.81 17.49
CA GLU A 129 -6.94 -2.50 18.08
C GLU A 129 -7.97 -1.40 17.76
N GLY A 130 -9.09 -1.74 17.10
CA GLY A 130 -10.17 -0.80 16.77
C GLY A 130 -9.92 0.04 15.52
N VAL A 131 -8.87 -0.26 14.76
CA VAL A 131 -8.56 0.43 13.50
C VAL A 131 -9.27 -0.25 12.35
N ARG A 132 -9.98 0.55 11.55
CA ARG A 132 -10.58 0.05 10.30
C ARG A 132 -9.50 -0.24 9.27
N VAL A 133 -9.59 -1.38 8.60
CA VAL A 133 -8.64 -1.80 7.57
C VAL A 133 -9.30 -1.81 6.20
N GLU A 134 -8.76 -1.01 5.29
CA GLU A 134 -9.15 -0.96 3.89
C GLU A 134 -7.99 -1.47 3.04
N VAL A 135 -8.25 -2.39 2.13
CA VAL A 135 -7.22 -2.91 1.21
C VAL A 135 -7.49 -2.37 -0.19
N MET A 136 -6.47 -1.79 -0.83
CA MET A 136 -6.51 -1.32 -2.21
C MET A 136 -5.53 -2.12 -3.06
N ALA A 137 -6.02 -3.04 -3.89
CA ALA A 137 -5.17 -3.86 -4.74
C ALA A 137 -5.94 -4.34 -5.99
N PHE A 138 -5.23 -5.00 -6.91
CA PHE A 138 -5.86 -5.65 -8.06
C PHE A 138 -6.39 -7.00 -7.63
N LYS A 139 -7.70 -7.21 -7.77
CA LYS A 139 -8.35 -8.44 -7.28
C LYS A 139 -7.76 -9.72 -7.84
N GLU A 140 -7.29 -9.71 -9.08
CA GLU A 140 -6.74 -10.87 -9.77
C GLU A 140 -5.41 -11.37 -9.17
N SER A 141 -4.72 -10.52 -8.40
CA SER A 141 -3.45 -10.85 -7.74
C SER A 141 -3.52 -10.74 -6.22
N THR A 142 -4.73 -10.60 -5.66
CA THR A 142 -4.92 -10.45 -4.21
C THR A 142 -5.31 -11.77 -3.59
N ALA A 143 -4.66 -12.14 -2.48
CA ALA A 143 -5.01 -13.33 -1.72
C ALA A 143 -6.43 -13.25 -1.12
N GLU A 144 -7.21 -14.33 -1.20
CA GLU A 144 -8.61 -14.33 -0.74
C GLU A 144 -8.71 -14.10 0.78
N GLU A 145 -7.76 -14.63 1.53
CA GLU A 145 -7.61 -14.45 2.97
C GLU A 145 -7.41 -12.98 3.35
N LEU A 146 -6.63 -12.22 2.55
CA LEU A 146 -6.44 -10.79 2.79
C LEU A 146 -7.75 -10.02 2.58
N VAL A 147 -8.47 -10.34 1.48
CA VAL A 147 -9.77 -9.74 1.19
C VAL A 147 -10.76 -10.02 2.33
N ALA A 148 -10.76 -11.24 2.84
CA ALA A 148 -11.64 -11.64 3.95
C ALA A 148 -11.25 -10.99 5.30
N ALA A 149 -9.96 -10.71 5.51
CA ALA A 149 -9.46 -10.09 6.73
C ALA A 149 -9.69 -8.56 6.78
N ALA A 150 -9.80 -7.90 5.63
CA ALA A 150 -10.07 -6.47 5.52
C ALA A 150 -11.54 -6.12 5.82
N ASP A 151 -11.80 -4.91 6.35
CA ASP A 151 -13.18 -4.40 6.48
C ASP A 151 -13.77 -3.99 5.13
N THR A 152 -12.92 -3.58 4.19
CA THR A 152 -13.31 -3.20 2.83
C THR A 152 -12.17 -3.45 1.87
N PHE A 153 -12.50 -4.03 0.72
CA PHE A 153 -11.58 -4.20 -0.39
C PHE A 153 -11.99 -3.27 -1.54
N ILE A 154 -11.04 -2.50 -2.04
CA ILE A 154 -11.19 -1.57 -3.16
C ILE A 154 -10.41 -2.15 -4.32
N ASP A 155 -11.15 -2.68 -5.30
CA ASP A 155 -10.55 -3.28 -6.49
C ASP A 155 -10.04 -2.21 -7.46
N LEU A 156 -8.72 -2.16 -7.64
CA LEU A 156 -8.09 -1.26 -8.62
C LEU A 156 -8.43 -1.67 -10.06
N SER A 157 -8.72 -2.95 -10.30
CA SER A 157 -9.06 -3.49 -11.62
C SER A 157 -10.41 -3.03 -12.15
N GLU A 158 -11.33 -2.65 -11.27
CA GLU A 158 -12.63 -2.09 -11.68
C GLU A 158 -12.51 -0.64 -12.20
N ARG A 159 -11.41 0.04 -11.90
CA ARG A 159 -11.22 1.48 -12.20
C ARG A 159 -9.85 1.76 -12.81
N LYS A 160 -9.49 0.96 -13.82
CA LYS A 160 -8.19 1.03 -14.52
C LYS A 160 -7.84 2.44 -14.99
N GLU A 161 -8.79 3.15 -15.60
CA GLU A 161 -8.57 4.53 -16.08
C GLU A 161 -8.39 5.57 -14.97
N THR A 162 -8.63 5.20 -13.71
CA THR A 162 -8.35 6.04 -12.55
C THR A 162 -7.01 5.71 -11.93
N PHE A 163 -6.63 4.43 -11.87
CA PHE A 163 -5.47 3.98 -11.09
C PHE A 163 -4.25 3.63 -11.93
N LEU A 164 -4.36 3.60 -13.26
CA LEU A 164 -3.26 3.28 -14.16
C LEU A 164 -2.96 4.44 -15.10
N LEU A 165 -1.66 4.63 -15.38
CA LEU A 165 -1.11 5.56 -16.37
C LEU A 165 -0.88 4.86 -17.71
#